data_AF-A0A924RZX2-F1
#
_entry.id   AF-A0A924RZX2-F1
#
_cell.length_a   1.000
_cell.length_b   1.000
_cell.length_c   1.000
_cell.angle_alpha   90.00
_cell.angle_beta   90.00
_cell.angle_gamma   90.00
#
_symmetry.space_group_name_H-M   'P 1'
#
loop_
_entity.id
_entity.type
_entity.pdbx_description
1 polymer ?
#
loop_
_entity_poly.entity_id
_entity_poly.type
_entity_poly.pdbx_seq_one_letter_code
_entity_poly.pdbx_strand_id
1 'polypeptide(L)'
;MKRTLVCLAVTSLLFGTTMTLASSHREAPLITETPKVDGTDLYFFRSYEAGREGYVTLIANYIPLQDPTGGPNFYSLDSKAVYAIHIDNDGDALGDVSFEFRVNNQFKGLTIPVNGEQVAVPLINIGQIGT
;
A
#
# COMPACT_ATOMS: atom_id res chain seq x y z
N MET A 1 -34.13 32.16 23.23
CA MET A 1 -33.04 32.71 22.40
C MET A 1 -31.67 32.61 23.09
N LYS A 2 -31.42 33.23 24.26
CA LYS A 2 -30.09 33.18 24.93
C LYS A 2 -29.61 31.77 25.32
N ARG A 3 -30.50 30.89 25.80
CA ARG A 3 -30.16 29.49 26.16
C ARG A 3 -29.85 28.61 24.95
N THR A 4 -30.50 28.86 23.82
CA THR A 4 -30.33 28.12 22.56
C THR A 4 -28.97 28.42 21.93
N LEU A 5 -28.53 29.68 21.99
CA LEU A 5 -27.20 30.12 21.56
C LEU A 5 -26.07 29.52 22.42
N VAL A 6 -26.29 29.37 23.73
CA VAL A 6 -25.32 28.74 24.64
C VAL A 6 -25.18 27.25 24.35
N CYS A 7 -26.29 26.52 24.15
CA CYS A 7 -26.21 25.12 23.74
C CYS A 7 -25.45 24.97 22.42
N LEU A 8 -25.76 25.79 21.41
CA LEU A 8 -25.10 25.70 20.10
C LEU A 8 -23.58 25.94 20.19
N ALA A 9 -23.14 26.91 21.01
CA ALA A 9 -21.74 27.21 21.25
C ALA A 9 -20.99 26.07 21.96
N VAL A 10 -21.63 25.43 22.95
CA VAL A 10 -21.05 24.28 23.69
C VAL A 10 -20.94 23.06 22.78
N THR A 11 -21.94 22.79 21.93
CA THR A 11 -21.88 21.67 20.98
C THR A 11 -20.76 21.87 19.94
N SER A 12 -20.59 23.08 19.40
CA SER A 12 -19.49 23.37 18.47
C SER A 12 -18.09 23.24 19.09
N LEU A 13 -17.95 23.47 20.41
CA LEU A 13 -16.67 23.31 21.11
C LEU A 13 -16.34 21.83 21.38
N LEU A 14 -17.36 21.00 21.60
CA LEU A 14 -17.22 19.54 21.76
C LEU A 14 -16.97 18.80 20.43
N PHE A 15 -17.36 19.40 19.30
CA PHE A 15 -16.99 18.95 17.95
C PHE A 15 -15.72 19.62 17.41
N GLY A 16 -15.00 20.38 18.24
CA GLY A 16 -13.70 20.92 17.93
C GLY A 16 -12.76 19.77 17.54
N THR A 17 -12.33 19.77 16.29
CA THR A 17 -11.51 18.74 15.66
C THR A 17 -10.34 18.36 16.56
N THR A 18 -10.41 17.20 17.22
CA THR A 18 -9.23 16.58 17.82
C THR A 18 -8.21 16.44 16.69
N MET A 19 -7.03 17.05 16.84
CA MET A 19 -5.92 16.81 15.92
C MET A 19 -5.68 15.30 15.89
N THR A 20 -6.11 14.65 14.81
CA THR A 20 -5.86 13.24 14.60
C THR A 20 -4.36 13.12 14.34
N LEU A 21 -3.62 12.54 15.29
CA LEU A 21 -2.25 12.13 15.05
C LEU A 21 -2.33 10.99 14.03
N ALA A 22 -2.12 11.31 12.75
CA ALA A 22 -1.99 10.28 11.74
C ALA A 22 -0.75 9.47 12.09
N SER A 23 -0.91 8.15 12.27
CA SER A 23 0.22 7.27 12.51
C SER A 23 1.02 7.15 11.22
N SER A 24 2.32 7.42 11.28
CA SER A 24 3.23 7.12 10.18
C SER A 24 3.59 5.64 10.26
N HIS A 25 3.10 4.84 9.30
CA HIS A 25 3.41 3.41 9.28
C HIS A 25 4.90 3.12 9.02
N ARG A 26 5.60 4.08 8.40
CA ARG A 26 7.05 4.07 8.19
C ARG A 26 7.87 4.22 9.48
N GLU A 27 7.22 4.52 10.61
CA GLU A 27 7.84 4.66 11.93
C GLU A 27 7.59 3.45 12.84
N ALA A 28 6.88 2.43 12.34
CA ALA A 28 6.71 1.18 13.09
C ALA A 28 8.09 0.56 13.39
N PRO A 29 8.37 0.17 14.64
CA PRO A 29 9.62 -0.50 15.00
C PRO A 29 9.85 -1.70 14.08
N LEU A 30 11.04 -1.78 13.46
CA LEU A 30 11.48 -2.73 12.42
C LEU A 30 11.17 -2.38 10.95
N ILE A 31 10.12 -1.60 10.64
CA ILE A 31 9.81 -1.21 9.26
C ILE A 31 10.75 -0.10 8.76
N THR A 32 11.21 0.78 9.64
CA THR A 32 12.19 1.84 9.31
C THR A 32 13.45 1.31 8.62
N GLU A 33 13.93 0.13 9.04
CA GLU A 33 15.11 -0.53 8.46
C GLU A 33 14.77 -1.47 7.29
N THR A 34 13.48 -1.76 7.07
CA THR A 34 12.99 -2.66 6.02
C THR A 34 11.87 -2.01 5.18
N PRO A 35 12.11 -0.85 4.54
CA PRO A 35 11.05 -0.06 3.90
C PRO A 35 10.35 -0.75 2.71
N LYS A 36 10.92 -1.83 2.16
CA LYS A 36 10.32 -2.63 1.08
C LYS A 36 9.18 -3.54 1.53
N VAL A 37 9.01 -3.71 2.85
CA VAL A 37 7.90 -4.49 3.44
C VAL A 37 6.92 -3.59 4.19
N ASP A 38 6.99 -2.28 3.99
CA ASP A 38 6.05 -1.33 4.59
C ASP A 38 4.65 -1.51 3.97
N GLY A 39 3.71 -2.04 4.75
CA GLY A 39 2.30 -2.19 4.37
C GLY A 39 1.54 -0.93 4.72
N THR A 40 1.03 -0.20 3.74
CA THR A 40 0.45 1.13 3.98
C THR A 40 -1.01 1.07 4.38
N ASP A 41 -1.79 0.21 3.72
CA ASP A 41 -3.24 0.14 3.87
C ASP A 41 -3.76 -1.27 3.61
N LEU A 42 -4.85 -1.63 4.30
CA LEU A 42 -5.64 -2.83 4.03
C LEU A 42 -7.11 -2.41 3.83
N TYR A 43 -7.71 -2.82 2.72
CA TYR A 43 -9.12 -2.64 2.42
C TYR A 43 -9.82 -3.99 2.35
N PHE A 44 -11.05 -4.06 2.88
CA PHE A 44 -11.87 -5.25 2.90
C PHE A 44 -13.33 -4.87 2.67
N PHE A 45 -13.96 -5.44 1.65
CA PHE A 45 -15.35 -5.13 1.30
C PHE A 45 -15.99 -6.27 0.49
N ARG A 46 -17.30 -6.45 0.65
CA ARG A 46 -18.06 -7.41 -0.16
C ARG A 46 -17.86 -7.13 -1.65
N SER A 47 -17.58 -8.18 -2.44
CA SER A 47 -17.28 -8.01 -3.86
C SER A 47 -18.43 -7.35 -4.62
N TYR A 48 -18.07 -6.42 -5.51
CA TYR A 48 -18.98 -5.78 -6.47
C TYR A 48 -18.88 -6.40 -7.88
N GLU A 49 -18.02 -7.42 -8.06
CA GLU A 49 -17.82 -8.13 -9.33
C GLU A 49 -19.04 -9.03 -9.61
N ALA A 50 -19.62 -8.91 -10.81
CA ALA A 50 -20.78 -9.70 -11.22
C ALA A 50 -20.49 -11.22 -11.15
N GLY A 51 -21.38 -11.99 -10.52
CA GLY A 51 -21.20 -13.43 -10.30
C GLY A 51 -20.31 -13.80 -9.10
N ARG A 52 -19.86 -12.81 -8.30
CA ARG A 52 -19.06 -13.02 -7.08
C ARG A 52 -19.72 -12.41 -5.85
N GLU A 53 -21.04 -12.38 -5.81
CA GLU A 53 -21.81 -11.75 -4.74
C GLU A 53 -21.59 -12.41 -3.36
N GLY A 54 -21.10 -13.66 -3.32
CA GLY A 54 -20.74 -14.39 -2.10
C GLY A 54 -19.30 -14.20 -1.62
N TYR A 55 -18.49 -13.38 -2.30
CA TYR A 55 -17.08 -13.20 -1.99
C TYR A 55 -16.81 -11.90 -1.24
N VAL A 56 -15.69 -11.90 -0.50
CA VAL A 56 -15.08 -10.68 0.00
C VAL A 56 -13.81 -10.38 -0.76
N THR A 57 -13.63 -9.11 -1.12
CA THR A 57 -12.43 -8.58 -1.75
C THR A 57 -11.52 -8.00 -0.69
N LEU A 58 -10.26 -8.43 -0.70
CA LEU A 58 -9.18 -7.90 0.13
C LEU A 58 -8.16 -7.21 -0.77
N ILE A 59 -7.68 -6.05 -0.34
CA ILE A 59 -6.61 -5.30 -1.03
C ILE A 59 -5.59 -4.88 0.03
N ALA A 60 -4.34 -5.32 -0.12
CA ALA A 60 -3.22 -4.90 0.71
C ALA A 60 -2.26 -4.05 -0.12
N ASN A 61 -1.99 -2.82 0.33
CA ASN A 61 -1.03 -1.92 -0.28
C ASN A 61 0.31 -2.02 0.43
N TYR A 62 1.38 -2.03 -0.37
CA TYR A 62 2.76 -2.03 0.11
C TYR A 62 3.55 -1.02 -0.68
N ILE A 63 4.54 -0.42 -0.02
CA ILE A 63 5.32 0.71 -0.53
C ILE A 63 4.40 1.95 -0.67
N PRO A 64 4.75 3.08 -0.03
CA PRO A 64 3.94 4.29 -0.10
C PRO A 64 4.02 4.92 -1.50
N LEU A 65 3.55 6.16 -1.59
CA LEU A 65 3.49 6.94 -2.82
C LEU A 65 4.75 6.80 -3.70
N GLN A 66 4.53 6.40 -4.95
CA GLN A 66 5.52 6.41 -6.01
C GLN A 66 5.09 7.42 -7.07
N ASP A 67 5.69 8.61 -7.04
CA ASP A 67 5.35 9.70 -7.96
C ASP A 67 5.66 9.31 -9.42
N PRO A 68 4.74 9.53 -10.38
CA PRO A 68 4.98 9.26 -11.80
C PRO A 68 6.27 9.89 -12.36
N THR A 69 6.66 11.07 -11.88
CA THR A 69 7.89 11.78 -12.29
C THR A 69 9.16 11.10 -11.76
N GLY A 70 9.05 10.22 -10.76
CA GLY A 70 10.14 9.40 -10.23
C GLY A 70 10.52 8.19 -11.11
N GLY A 71 9.80 7.96 -12.21
CA GLY A 71 10.14 6.92 -13.18
C GLY A 71 11.50 7.13 -13.86
N PRO A 72 12.02 6.12 -14.59
CA PRO A 72 11.39 4.82 -14.86
C PRO A 72 11.65 3.79 -13.75
N ASN A 73 12.44 4.12 -12.72
CA ASN A 73 12.85 3.18 -11.68
C ASN A 73 11.98 3.33 -10.42
N PHE A 74 10.97 2.48 -10.32
CA PHE A 74 10.11 2.36 -9.14
C PHE A 74 10.68 1.38 -8.12
N TYR A 75 10.32 1.56 -6.84
CA TYR A 75 10.66 0.66 -5.77
C TYR A 75 9.98 -0.70 -5.98
N SER A 76 10.77 -1.76 -5.84
CA SER A 76 10.30 -3.14 -5.87
C SER A 76 9.98 -3.65 -4.48
N LEU A 77 9.01 -4.55 -4.41
CA LEU A 77 8.79 -5.41 -3.25
C LEU A 77 10.03 -6.28 -2.98
N ASP A 78 10.21 -6.73 -1.74
CA ASP A 78 11.34 -7.58 -1.38
C ASP A 78 11.05 -9.04 -1.75
N SER A 79 11.86 -9.63 -2.62
CA SER A 79 11.74 -11.03 -3.02
C SER A 79 12.12 -12.02 -1.92
N LYS A 80 12.72 -11.56 -0.82
CA LYS A 80 13.04 -12.37 0.37
C LYS A 80 11.93 -12.29 1.42
N ALA A 81 10.98 -11.38 1.27
CA ALA A 81 9.89 -11.21 2.22
C ALA A 81 8.74 -12.18 1.94
N VAL A 82 7.94 -12.37 2.98
CA VAL A 82 6.65 -13.03 2.94
C VAL A 82 5.60 -11.97 3.24
N TYR A 83 4.69 -11.75 2.29
CA TYR A 83 3.57 -10.85 2.47
C TYR A 83 2.35 -11.69 2.80
N ALA A 84 1.67 -11.41 3.91
CA ALA A 84 0.55 -12.24 4.36
C ALA A 84 -0.64 -11.41 4.84
N ILE A 85 -1.84 -11.92 4.56
CA ILE A 85 -3.09 -11.45 5.16
C ILE A 85 -3.64 -12.59 6.00
N HIS A 86 -3.76 -12.37 7.31
CA HIS A 86 -4.34 -13.31 8.25
C HIS A 86 -5.80 -12.91 8.55
N ILE A 87 -6.70 -13.88 8.49
CA ILE A 87 -8.13 -13.71 8.74
C ILE A 87 -8.50 -14.57 9.93
N ASP A 88 -8.95 -13.91 10.98
CA ASP A 88 -9.67 -14.49 12.12
C ASP A 88 -11.17 -14.30 11.87
N ASN A 89 -11.92 -15.40 11.83
CA ASN A 89 -13.35 -15.44 11.53
C ASN A 89 -14.20 -15.76 12.77
N ASP A 90 -13.60 -16.14 13.89
CA ASP A 90 -14.31 -16.51 15.12
C ASP A 90 -14.01 -15.59 16.33
N GLY A 91 -13.01 -14.71 16.20
CA GLY A 91 -12.66 -13.66 17.13
C GLY A 91 -11.70 -14.09 18.25
N ASP A 92 -11.00 -15.21 18.10
CA ASP A 92 -10.05 -15.72 19.10
C ASP A 92 -8.64 -15.10 19.00
N ALA A 93 -8.41 -14.21 18.04
CA ALA A 93 -7.14 -13.57 17.68
C ALA A 93 -6.08 -14.52 17.11
N LEU A 94 -6.49 -15.70 16.63
CA LEU A 94 -5.69 -16.63 15.86
C LEU A 94 -6.22 -16.65 14.42
N GLY A 95 -5.32 -16.61 13.43
CA GLY A 95 -5.74 -16.61 12.03
C GLY A 95 -6.23 -17.99 11.59
N ASP A 96 -7.50 -18.10 11.18
CA ASP A 96 -8.09 -19.30 10.58
C ASP A 96 -7.65 -19.52 9.14
N VAL A 97 -7.53 -18.43 8.38
CA VAL A 97 -7.20 -18.44 6.96
C VAL A 97 -6.08 -17.43 6.72
N SER A 98 -5.05 -17.86 6.00
CA SER A 98 -3.92 -16.98 5.65
C SER A 98 -3.68 -17.01 4.15
N PHE A 99 -3.60 -15.82 3.54
CA PHE A 99 -3.18 -15.65 2.16
C PHE A 99 -1.73 -15.18 2.13
N GLU A 100 -0.83 -16.03 1.66
CA GLU A 100 0.60 -15.74 1.56
C GLU A 100 1.00 -15.43 0.11
N PHE A 101 1.78 -14.36 -0.07
CA PHE A 101 2.34 -13.93 -1.35
C PHE A 101 3.86 -13.86 -1.27
N ARG A 102 4.51 -14.45 -2.27
CA ARG A 102 5.95 -14.33 -2.51
C ARG A 102 6.18 -13.72 -3.88
N VAL A 103 7.01 -12.70 -3.93
CA VAL A 103 7.25 -11.92 -5.13
C VAL A 103 8.58 -12.30 -5.74
N ASN A 104 8.60 -12.51 -7.06
CA ASN A 104 9.83 -12.67 -7.81
C ASN A 104 10.01 -11.46 -8.73
N ASN A 105 10.99 -10.60 -8.39
CA ASN A 105 11.31 -9.42 -9.20
C ASN A 105 12.05 -9.85 -10.46
N GLN A 106 11.46 -9.56 -11.63
CA GLN A 106 12.06 -9.85 -12.93
C GLN A 106 12.77 -8.61 -13.46
N PHE A 107 14.09 -8.70 -13.64
CA PHE A 107 14.88 -7.65 -14.31
C PHE A 107 15.21 -8.10 -15.74
N LYS A 108 14.83 -7.27 -16.73
CA LYS A 108 14.96 -7.62 -18.16
C LYS A 108 16.40 -7.51 -18.71
N GLY A 109 17.33 -6.91 -17.97
CA GLY A 109 18.71 -6.74 -18.45
C GLY A 109 18.80 -5.95 -19.74
N LEU A 110 18.04 -4.85 -19.84
CA LEU A 110 17.90 -4.08 -21.07
C LEU A 110 19.25 -3.47 -21.47
N THR A 111 19.57 -3.52 -22.76
CA THR A 111 20.84 -3.04 -23.32
C THR A 111 20.60 -2.11 -24.51
N ILE A 112 21.55 -1.20 -24.76
CA ILE A 112 21.59 -0.35 -25.95
C ILE A 112 22.92 -0.53 -26.69
N PRO A 113 22.94 -0.40 -28.02
CA PRO A 113 24.19 -0.45 -28.79
C PRO A 113 24.99 0.84 -28.60
N VAL A 114 26.21 0.73 -28.09
CA VAL A 114 27.19 1.82 -27.98
C VAL A 114 28.46 1.38 -28.68
N ASN A 115 28.83 2.03 -29.80
CA ASN A 115 30.00 1.67 -30.62
C ASN A 115 30.04 0.20 -31.07
N GLY A 116 28.87 -0.43 -31.27
CA GLY A 116 28.77 -1.84 -31.66
C GLY A 116 28.76 -2.84 -30.50
N GLU A 117 28.85 -2.38 -29.25
CA GLU A 117 28.73 -3.20 -28.04
C GLU A 117 27.37 -3.02 -27.36
N GLN A 118 26.78 -4.10 -26.85
CA GLN A 118 25.54 -4.04 -26.08
C GLN A 118 25.84 -3.67 -24.62
N VAL A 119 25.54 -2.43 -24.24
CA VAL A 119 25.78 -1.91 -22.89
C VAL A 119 24.49 -1.92 -22.09
N ALA A 120 24.52 -2.49 -20.89
CA ALA A 120 23.37 -2.54 -19.99
C ALA A 120 22.97 -1.14 -19.52
N VAL A 121 21.67 -0.87 -19.48
CA VAL A 121 21.14 0.37 -18.90
C VAL A 121 20.69 0.14 -17.45
N PRO A 122 20.83 1.14 -16.56
CA PRO A 122 20.39 1.03 -15.18
C PRO A 122 18.86 1.25 -15.02
N LEU A 123 18.08 0.97 -16.07
CA LEU A 123 16.64 1.24 -16.13
C LEU A 123 15.86 -0.07 -16.24
N ILE A 124 14.75 -0.18 -15.51
CA ILE A 124 13.87 -1.36 -15.60
C ILE A 124 13.06 -1.43 -16.91
N ASN A 125 12.93 -0.30 -17.62
CA ASN A 125 12.29 -0.21 -18.93
C ASN A 125 13.03 0.79 -19.83
N ILE A 126 13.15 0.46 -21.12
CA ILE A 126 13.62 1.38 -22.18
C ILE A 126 12.57 1.44 -23.28
N GLY A 127 12.32 2.64 -23.82
CA GLY A 127 11.27 2.90 -24.79
C GLY A 127 9.99 3.50 -24.19
N GLN A 128 9.00 3.73 -25.04
CA GLN A 128 7.72 4.32 -24.66
C GLN A 128 6.98 3.43 -23.66
N ILE A 129 6.42 4.02 -22.61
CA ILE A 129 5.51 3.34 -21.68
C ILE A 129 4.09 3.70 -22.10
N GLY A 130 3.35 2.69 -22.61
CA GLY A 130 2.02 2.87 -23.19
C GLY A 130 2.06 3.09 -24.72
N THR A 131 0.93 2.81 -25.37
CA THR A 131 0.67 3.10 -26.79
C THR A 131 -0.08 4.42 -26.93
#